data_AF-A0A536SAM7-F1
#
_entry.id   AF-A0A536SAM7-F1
#
_cell.length_a   1.000
_cell.length_b   1.000
_cell.length_c   1.000
_cell.angle_alpha   90.00
_cell.angle_beta   90.00
_cell.angle_gamma   90.00
#
_symmetry.space_group_name_H-M   'P 1'
#
loop_
_entity.id
_entity.type
_entity.pdbx_description
1 polymer ?
#
loop_
_entity_poly.entity_id
_entity_poly.type
_entity_poly.pdbx_seq_one_letter_code
_entity_poly.pdbx_strand_id
1 'polypeptide(L)'
;MRSPARPLAAMVIALSPTALLWWLLADPAHNQPWVIKLEHFVITSNVSIVAAFVGFLVARAALGVAHFRTLLVALGFASMAGIFAVHGLSTPDVLQQGNRAAAASLVVAVSGQLSLAVAALFFAIRYTALADWLERRLEAGALTLATVVALAGYATVALGWPATFTGIAHWILVQTGAQPGYDPSTYGYGAPAAGDVTGGAGWLPFALVGLVVALYLFAT
;
A
#
# COMPACT_ATOMS: atom_id res chain seq x y z
N MET A 1 5.86 14.78 39.45
CA MET A 1 5.64 13.66 38.50
C MET A 1 4.81 14.19 37.33
N ARG A 2 5.20 13.97 36.08
CA ARG A 2 4.37 14.39 34.92
C ARG A 2 3.13 13.49 34.85
N SER A 3 1.95 14.08 34.70
CA SER A 3 0.68 13.32 34.64
C SER A 3 0.71 12.31 33.47
N PRO A 4 0.28 11.05 33.69
CA PRO A 4 0.19 10.04 32.63
C PRO A 4 -0.96 10.31 31.64
N ALA A 5 -1.79 11.34 31.87
CA ALA A 5 -2.95 11.62 31.03
C ALA A 5 -2.59 11.88 29.55
N ARG A 6 -1.47 12.57 29.28
CA ARG A 6 -1.01 12.86 27.91
C ARG A 6 -0.60 11.60 27.11
N PRO A 7 0.30 10.73 27.61
CA PRO A 7 0.64 9.51 26.89
C PRO A 7 -0.56 8.55 26.77
N LEU A 8 -1.43 8.49 27.78
CA LEU A 8 -2.67 7.69 27.70
C LEU A 8 -3.60 8.21 26.60
N ALA A 9 -3.82 9.53 26.51
CA ALA A 9 -4.63 10.12 25.44
C ALA A 9 -4.05 9.84 24.05
N ALA A 10 -2.72 9.99 23.89
CA ALA A 10 -2.04 9.68 22.64
C ALA A 10 -2.19 8.20 22.25
N MET A 11 -2.07 7.29 23.22
CA MET A 11 -2.25 5.85 23.01
C MET A 11 -3.69 5.52 22.60
N VAL A 12 -4.69 6.08 23.28
CA VAL A 12 -6.10 5.89 22.93
C VAL A 12 -6.39 6.38 21.51
N ILE A 13 -5.91 7.56 21.14
CA ILE A 13 -6.06 8.10 19.79
C ILE A 13 -5.39 7.19 18.75
N ALA A 14 -4.16 6.74 19.03
CA ALA A 14 -3.41 5.87 18.13
C ALA A 14 -4.06 4.50 17.92
N LEU A 15 -4.69 3.94 18.97
CA LEU A 15 -5.37 2.64 18.91
C LEU A 15 -6.81 2.72 18.38
N SER A 16 -7.39 3.92 18.31
CA SER A 16 -8.79 4.10 17.91
C SER A 16 -9.12 3.54 16.51
N PRO A 17 -8.27 3.64 15.46
CA PRO A 17 -8.59 3.06 14.15
C PRO A 17 -8.65 1.53 14.20
N THR A 18 -7.78 0.91 15.00
CA THR A 18 -7.75 -0.55 15.19
C THR A 18 -8.98 -1.04 15.95
N ALA A 19 -9.38 -0.31 17.00
CA ALA A 19 -10.59 -0.62 17.75
C ALA A 19 -11.85 -0.48 16.88
N LEU A 20 -11.92 0.58 16.06
CA LEU A 20 -13.00 0.78 15.11
C LEU A 20 -13.04 -0.34 14.05
N LEU A 21 -11.89 -0.71 13.48
CA LEU A 21 -11.79 -1.81 12.52
C LEU A 21 -12.26 -3.13 13.14
N TRP A 22 -11.84 -3.43 14.37
CA TRP A 22 -12.27 -4.64 15.08
C TRP A 22 -13.80 -4.67 15.28
N TRP A 23 -14.40 -3.54 15.67
CA TRP A 23 -15.85 -3.42 15.80
C TRP A 23 -16.58 -3.61 14.46
N LEU A 24 -16.10 -3.00 13.37
CA LEU A 24 -16.66 -3.17 12.04
C LEU A 24 -16.57 -4.63 11.55
N LEU A 25 -15.47 -5.31 11.83
CA LEU A 25 -15.30 -6.73 11.47
C LEU A 25 -16.17 -7.67 12.31
N ALA A 26 -16.53 -7.28 13.53
CA ALA A 26 -17.37 -8.09 14.41
C ALA A 26 -18.85 -8.10 13.99
N ASP A 27 -19.32 -7.08 13.27
CA ASP A 27 -20.70 -6.98 12.78
C ASP A 27 -20.76 -6.55 11.30
N PRO A 28 -20.90 -7.52 10.37
CA PRO A 28 -21.01 -7.24 8.94
C PRO A 28 -22.18 -6.32 8.57
N ALA A 29 -23.23 -6.21 9.38
CA ALA A 29 -24.35 -5.31 9.10
C ALA A 29 -23.92 -3.83 9.18
N HIS A 30 -22.93 -3.52 10.03
CA HIS A 30 -22.36 -2.18 10.17
C HIS A 30 -21.18 -1.93 9.21
N ASN A 31 -20.64 -2.97 8.58
CA ASN A 31 -19.53 -2.90 7.63
C ASN A 31 -20.03 -3.11 6.19
N GLN A 32 -21.02 -2.32 5.77
CA GLN A 32 -21.52 -2.37 4.40
C GLN A 32 -20.66 -1.48 3.48
N PRO A 33 -20.38 -1.90 2.24
CA PRO A 33 -19.55 -1.12 1.34
C PRO A 33 -20.30 0.15 0.89
N TRP A 34 -19.77 1.32 1.24
CA TRP A 34 -20.23 2.61 0.74
C TRP A 34 -19.36 3.06 -0.43
N VAL A 35 -19.80 2.76 -1.65
CA VAL A 35 -19.01 2.99 -2.86
C VAL A 35 -19.36 4.34 -3.48
N ILE A 36 -18.76 5.41 -2.95
CA ILE A 36 -18.86 6.76 -3.52
C ILE A 36 -17.56 7.06 -4.27
N LYS A 37 -17.54 6.68 -5.56
CA LYS A 37 -16.33 6.69 -6.42
C LYS A 37 -15.64 8.06 -6.49
N LEU A 38 -16.41 9.14 -6.59
CA LEU A 38 -15.86 10.49 -6.65
C LEU A 38 -15.18 10.89 -5.33
N GLU A 39 -15.82 10.60 -4.19
CA GLU A 39 -15.24 10.88 -2.87
C GLU A 39 -13.99 10.04 -2.62
N HIS A 40 -14.02 8.74 -2.99
CA HIS A 40 -12.86 7.86 -2.94
C HIS A 40 -11.69 8.43 -3.75
N PHE A 41 -11.93 8.88 -4.99
CA PHE A 41 -10.93 9.52 -5.82
C PHE A 41 -10.35 10.80 -5.19
N VAL A 42 -11.21 11.68 -4.66
CA VAL A 42 -10.79 12.94 -4.03
C VAL A 42 -9.92 12.67 -2.80
N ILE A 43 -10.37 11.79 -1.89
CA ILE A 43 -9.65 11.48 -0.65
C ILE A 43 -8.30 10.83 -0.98
N THR A 44 -8.28 9.80 -1.83
CA THR A 44 -7.05 9.06 -2.17
C THR A 44 -6.03 9.95 -2.90
N SER A 45 -6.48 10.89 -3.73
CA SER A 45 -5.61 11.88 -4.38
C SER A 45 -5.00 12.86 -3.38
N ASN A 46 -5.80 13.39 -2.45
CA ASN A 46 -5.30 14.31 -1.42
C ASN A 46 -4.27 13.62 -0.50
N VAL A 47 -4.54 12.40 -0.06
CA VAL A 47 -3.59 11.61 0.75
C VAL A 47 -2.29 11.39 -0.02
N SER A 48 -2.36 11.04 -1.31
CA SER A 48 -1.18 10.88 -2.15
C SER A 48 -0.37 12.18 -2.28
N ILE A 49 -1.01 13.33 -2.42
CA ILE A 49 -0.34 14.64 -2.47
C ILE A 49 0.39 14.94 -1.16
N VAL A 50 -0.28 14.72 -0.01
CA VAL A 50 0.33 14.94 1.31
C VAL A 50 1.52 14.00 1.51
N ALA A 51 1.38 12.72 1.17
CA ALA A 51 2.46 11.75 1.27
C ALA A 51 3.64 12.10 0.34
N ALA A 52 3.37 12.57 -0.88
CA ALA A 52 4.39 13.04 -1.81
C ALA A 52 5.13 14.27 -1.26
N PHE A 53 4.39 15.21 -0.69
CA PHE A 53 4.98 16.41 -0.09
C PHE A 53 5.89 16.06 1.10
N VAL A 54 5.42 15.22 2.02
CA VAL A 54 6.23 14.72 3.14
C VAL A 54 7.45 13.96 2.64
N GLY A 55 7.26 13.02 1.71
CA GLY A 55 8.34 12.23 1.11
C GLY A 55 9.40 13.12 0.46
N PHE A 56 9.00 14.15 -0.29
CA PHE A 56 9.90 15.11 -0.92
C PHE A 56 10.71 15.91 0.11
N LEU A 57 10.06 16.47 1.15
CA LEU A 57 10.76 17.23 2.19
C LEU A 57 11.77 16.35 2.94
N VAL A 58 11.38 15.12 3.29
CA VAL A 58 12.27 14.16 3.98
C VAL A 58 13.41 13.73 3.07
N ALA A 59 13.16 13.47 1.78
CA ALA A 59 14.20 13.11 0.81
C ALA A 59 15.22 14.23 0.67
N ARG A 60 14.75 15.47 0.48
CA ARG A 60 15.62 16.65 0.37
C ARG A 60 16.51 16.81 1.61
N ALA A 61 15.93 16.68 2.80
CA ALA A 61 16.70 16.75 4.04
C ALA A 61 17.72 15.61 4.14
N ALA A 62 17.29 14.36 3.89
CA ALA A 62 18.15 13.17 3.99
C ALA A 62 19.33 13.20 3.01
N LEU A 63 19.09 13.61 1.76
CA LEU A 63 20.14 13.73 0.74
C LEU A 63 21.11 14.88 1.10
N GLY A 64 20.61 15.97 1.68
CA GLY A 64 21.46 17.10 2.10
C GLY A 64 22.45 16.76 3.21
N VAL A 65 22.14 15.76 4.06
CA VAL A 65 23.03 15.29 5.13
C VAL A 65 23.56 13.86 4.91
N ALA A 66 23.38 13.31 3.71
CA ALA A 66 23.77 11.95 3.33
C ALA A 66 23.29 10.85 4.31
N HIS A 67 22.10 11.01 4.91
CA HIS A 67 21.61 10.09 5.94
C HIS A 67 20.70 8.99 5.34
N PHE A 68 21.29 7.85 4.99
CA PHE A 68 20.64 6.76 4.24
C PHE A 68 19.36 6.21 4.91
N ARG A 69 19.37 6.01 6.23
CA ARG A 69 18.20 5.53 6.97
C ARG A 69 17.01 6.49 6.92
N THR A 70 17.26 7.79 6.84
CA THR A 70 16.18 8.79 6.68
C THR A 70 15.69 8.82 5.24
N LEU A 71 16.59 8.57 4.27
CA LEU A 71 16.21 8.42 2.88
C LEU A 71 15.24 7.25 2.68
N LEU A 72 15.46 6.10 3.34
CA LEU A 72 14.51 4.97 3.29
C LEU A 72 13.10 5.38 3.74
N VAL A 73 12.97 6.23 4.76
CA VAL A 73 11.65 6.80 5.16
C VAL A 73 11.06 7.65 4.05
N ALA A 74 11.88 8.51 3.43
CA ALA A 74 11.42 9.33 2.31
C ALA A 74 10.92 8.48 1.13
N LEU A 75 11.67 7.42 0.78
CA LEU A 75 11.31 6.50 -0.31
C LEU A 75 10.07 5.67 0.02
N GLY A 76 9.84 5.33 1.30
CA GLY A 76 8.60 4.70 1.75
C GLY A 76 7.39 5.61 1.51
N PHE A 77 7.46 6.88 1.91
CA PHE A 77 6.40 7.86 1.62
C PHE A 77 6.23 8.13 0.13
N ALA A 78 7.32 8.25 -0.63
CA ALA A 78 7.26 8.45 -2.08
C ALA A 78 6.61 7.26 -2.80
N SER A 79 6.94 6.03 -2.38
CA SER A 79 6.35 4.81 -2.93
C SER A 79 4.87 4.70 -2.58
N MET A 80 4.50 5.00 -1.33
CA MET A 80 3.10 5.09 -0.92
C MET A 80 2.36 6.09 -1.80
N ALA A 81 2.88 7.31 -1.93
CA ALA A 81 2.26 8.37 -2.72
C ALA A 81 2.10 8.00 -4.19
N GLY A 82 3.14 7.47 -4.84
CA GLY A 82 3.12 7.13 -6.26
C GLY A 82 2.14 6.00 -6.57
N ILE A 83 2.19 4.91 -5.80
CA ILE A 83 1.31 3.75 -6.01
C ILE A 83 -0.13 4.10 -5.60
N PHE A 84 -0.33 4.85 -4.52
CA PHE A 84 -1.65 5.27 -4.07
C PHE A 84 -2.28 6.32 -4.99
N ALA A 85 -1.48 7.12 -5.71
CA ALA A 85 -1.97 7.95 -6.79
C ALA A 85 -2.51 7.10 -7.95
N VAL A 86 -1.81 6.02 -8.34
CA VAL A 86 -2.30 5.07 -9.36
C VAL A 86 -3.60 4.40 -8.90
N HIS A 87 -3.69 4.01 -7.62
CA HIS A 87 -4.92 3.52 -7.00
C HIS A 87 -6.08 4.50 -7.21
N GLY A 88 -5.90 5.76 -6.81
CA GLY A 88 -6.93 6.79 -6.97
C GLY A 88 -7.29 7.03 -8.44
N LEU A 89 -6.29 7.25 -9.30
CA LEU A 89 -6.47 7.50 -10.74
C LEU A 89 -7.14 6.33 -11.47
N SER A 90 -7.03 5.11 -10.95
CA SER A 90 -7.66 3.91 -11.50
C SER A 90 -9.07 3.67 -10.99
N THR A 91 -9.63 4.56 -10.16
CA THR A 91 -11.01 4.44 -9.69
C THR A 91 -11.95 4.31 -10.89
N PRO A 92 -12.66 3.16 -11.03
CA PRO A 92 -13.51 2.90 -12.18
C PRO A 92 -14.58 3.97 -12.34
N ASP A 93 -14.88 4.33 -13.58
CA ASP A 93 -15.90 5.32 -13.97
C ASP A 93 -15.65 6.77 -13.52
N VAL A 94 -14.49 7.07 -12.93
CA VAL A 94 -14.05 8.46 -12.70
C VAL A 94 -13.20 8.91 -13.88
N LEU A 95 -11.97 8.38 -13.99
CA LEU A 95 -11.04 8.68 -15.09
C LEU A 95 -10.94 7.51 -16.08
N GLN A 96 -10.95 6.26 -15.59
CA GLN A 96 -10.95 5.06 -16.42
C GLN A 96 -12.40 4.61 -16.68
N GLN A 97 -12.96 5.03 -17.81
CA GLN A 97 -14.38 4.82 -18.16
C GLN A 97 -14.55 3.75 -19.25
N GLY A 98 -15.80 3.27 -19.40
CA GLY A 98 -16.18 2.30 -20.44
C GLY A 98 -15.40 0.99 -20.34
N ASN A 99 -14.86 0.50 -21.46
CA ASN A 99 -14.13 -0.78 -21.52
C ASN A 99 -12.88 -0.82 -20.63
N ARG A 100 -12.37 0.33 -20.16
CA ARG A 100 -11.21 0.40 -19.25
C ARG A 100 -11.60 0.26 -17.78
N ALA A 101 -12.85 0.54 -17.42
CA ALA A 101 -13.32 0.55 -16.03
C ALA A 101 -13.18 -0.82 -15.36
N ALA A 102 -13.55 -1.90 -16.06
CA ALA A 102 -13.45 -3.26 -15.55
C ALA A 102 -11.99 -3.69 -15.30
N ALA A 103 -11.07 -3.34 -16.20
CA ALA A 103 -9.66 -3.64 -15.99
C ALA A 103 -9.06 -2.79 -14.85
N ALA A 104 -9.57 -1.58 -14.65
CA ALA A 104 -9.07 -0.66 -13.62
C ALA A 104 -9.43 -1.09 -12.19
N SER A 105 -10.50 -1.88 -11.97
CA SER A 105 -10.88 -2.33 -10.62
C SER A 105 -9.78 -3.16 -9.95
N LEU A 106 -9.14 -4.08 -10.70
CA LEU A 106 -8.03 -4.87 -10.19
C LEU A 106 -6.79 -4.01 -9.96
N VAL A 107 -6.55 -2.99 -10.80
CA VAL A 107 -5.48 -2.00 -10.57
C VAL A 107 -5.71 -1.30 -9.23
N VAL A 108 -6.92 -0.82 -8.94
CA VAL A 108 -7.27 -0.19 -7.65
C VAL A 108 -6.93 -1.12 -6.49
N ALA A 109 -7.40 -2.37 -6.55
CA ALA A 109 -7.22 -3.33 -5.47
C ALA A 109 -5.72 -3.62 -5.19
N VAL A 110 -4.97 -3.97 -6.22
CA VAL A 110 -3.54 -4.28 -6.12
C VAL A 110 -2.73 -3.06 -5.71
N SER A 111 -3.02 -1.89 -6.28
CA SER A 111 -2.33 -0.63 -5.92
C SER A 111 -2.53 -0.29 -4.44
N GLY A 112 -3.74 -0.50 -3.91
CA GLY A 112 -4.04 -0.26 -2.50
C GLY A 112 -3.12 -1.08 -1.59
N GLN A 113 -3.03 -2.38 -1.84
CA GLN A 113 -2.17 -3.30 -1.07
C GLN A 113 -0.67 -3.00 -1.26
N LEU A 114 -0.23 -2.80 -2.51
CA LEU A 114 1.17 -2.52 -2.81
C LEU A 114 1.65 -1.19 -2.21
N SER A 115 0.80 -0.16 -2.19
CA SER A 115 1.19 1.14 -1.63
C SER A 115 1.56 1.04 -0.15
N LEU A 116 0.84 0.22 0.61
CA LEU A 116 1.13 -0.08 2.02
C LEU A 116 2.34 -1.01 2.15
N ALA A 117 2.36 -2.11 1.40
CA ALA A 117 3.41 -3.13 1.52
C ALA A 117 4.81 -2.57 1.18
N VAL A 118 4.93 -1.84 0.07
CA VAL A 118 6.21 -1.26 -0.38
C VAL A 118 6.69 -0.19 0.61
N ALA A 119 5.79 0.66 1.10
CA ALA A 119 6.14 1.67 2.09
C ALA A 119 6.59 1.03 3.41
N ALA A 120 5.85 0.04 3.89
CA ALA A 120 6.17 -0.69 5.11
C ALA A 120 7.51 -1.42 4.99
N LEU A 121 7.86 -1.97 3.82
CA LEU A 121 9.15 -2.58 3.56
C LEU A 121 10.30 -1.56 3.72
N PHE A 122 10.20 -0.39 3.08
CA PHE A 122 11.20 0.67 3.24
C PHE A 122 11.35 1.11 4.70
N PHE A 123 10.23 1.28 5.41
CA PHE A 123 10.23 1.63 6.82
C PHE A 123 10.85 0.54 7.70
N ALA A 124 10.57 -0.73 7.43
CA ALA A 124 11.12 -1.85 8.19
C ALA A 124 12.63 -2.01 7.94
N ILE A 125 13.07 -1.95 6.67
CA ILE A 125 14.50 -2.08 6.28
C ILE A 125 15.35 -1.08 7.05
N ARG A 126 14.85 0.14 7.27
CA ARG A 126 15.53 1.19 8.05
C ARG A 126 16.06 0.69 9.39
N TYR A 127 15.38 -0.23 10.05
CA TYR A 127 15.74 -0.72 11.38
C TYR A 127 16.58 -2.00 11.38
N THR A 128 16.91 -2.54 10.20
CA THR A 128 17.66 -3.79 10.06
C THR A 128 19.12 -3.54 9.63
N ALA A 129 19.97 -4.56 9.77
CA ALA A 129 21.35 -4.54 9.23
C ALA A 129 21.40 -4.42 7.69
N LEU A 130 20.28 -4.67 7.00
CA LEU A 130 20.19 -4.50 5.55
C LEU A 130 20.35 -3.02 5.16
N ALA A 131 19.92 -2.06 6.00
CA ALA A 131 20.13 -0.65 5.72
C ALA A 131 21.63 -0.31 5.58
N ASP A 132 22.47 -0.83 6.48
CA ASP A 132 23.92 -0.58 6.45
C ASP A 132 24.58 -1.31 5.27
N TRP A 133 24.07 -2.48 4.90
CA TRP A 133 24.54 -3.19 3.71
C TRP A 133 24.20 -2.42 2.43
N LEU A 134 22.97 -1.89 2.32
CA LEU A 134 22.53 -1.11 1.18
C LEU A 134 23.31 0.20 1.08
N GLU A 135 23.52 0.91 2.19
CA GLU A 135 24.29 2.16 2.25
C GLU A 135 25.73 1.97 1.73
N ARG A 136 26.36 0.83 2.02
CA ARG A 136 27.71 0.51 1.52
C ARG A 136 27.75 0.15 0.04
N ARG A 137 26.62 -0.25 -0.56
CA ARG A 137 26.55 -0.82 -1.91
C ARG A 137 25.89 0.09 -2.92
N LEU A 138 25.01 0.99 -2.47
CA LEU A 138 24.17 1.82 -3.30
C LEU A 138 24.34 3.27 -2.91
N GLU A 139 24.58 4.11 -3.92
CA GLU A 139 24.48 5.55 -3.73
C GLU A 139 23.03 5.95 -3.47
N ALA A 140 22.83 6.85 -2.50
CA ALA A 140 21.53 7.39 -2.14
C ALA A 140 20.76 7.98 -3.35
N GLY A 141 21.47 8.68 -4.23
CA GLY A 141 20.90 9.23 -5.47
C GLY A 141 20.44 8.14 -6.44
N ALA A 142 21.25 7.09 -6.62
CA ALA A 142 20.92 5.96 -7.48
C ALA A 142 19.70 5.19 -6.98
N LEU A 143 19.61 4.94 -5.67
CA LEU A 143 18.42 4.31 -5.08
C LEU A 143 17.17 5.17 -5.28
N THR A 144 17.28 6.49 -5.07
CA THR A 144 16.18 7.43 -5.29
C THR A 144 15.71 7.41 -6.74
N LEU A 145 16.65 7.48 -7.69
CA LEU A 145 16.33 7.42 -9.12
C LEU A 145 15.68 6.09 -9.49
N ALA A 146 16.22 4.97 -8.99
CA ALA A 146 15.66 3.64 -9.23
C ALA A 146 14.22 3.54 -8.71
N THR A 147 13.92 4.06 -7.51
CA THR A 147 12.55 4.14 -6.98
C THR A 147 11.64 4.98 -7.87
N VAL A 148 12.08 6.17 -8.30
CA VAL A 148 11.29 7.03 -9.19
C VAL A 148 11.00 6.34 -10.53
N VAL A 149 12.00 5.69 -11.12
CA VAL A 149 11.85 4.95 -12.39
C VAL A 149 10.89 3.77 -12.21
N ALA A 150 10.99 3.02 -11.11
CA ALA A 150 10.08 1.93 -10.82
C ALA A 150 8.62 2.41 -10.65
N LEU A 151 8.41 3.53 -9.95
CA LEU A 151 7.08 4.13 -9.77
C LEU A 151 6.52 4.65 -11.10
N ALA A 152 7.33 5.30 -11.92
CA ALA A 152 6.93 5.78 -13.24
C ALA A 152 6.58 4.62 -14.18
N GLY A 153 7.38 3.54 -14.18
CA GLY A 153 7.11 2.32 -14.94
C GLY A 153 5.82 1.65 -14.50
N TYR A 154 5.62 1.52 -13.19
CA TYR A 154 4.37 1.00 -12.61
C TYR A 154 3.16 1.81 -13.05
N ALA A 155 3.19 3.14 -12.88
CA ALA A 155 2.09 4.02 -13.27
C ALA A 155 1.80 3.95 -14.77
N THR A 156 2.86 3.89 -15.59
CA THR A 156 2.76 3.79 -17.05
C THR A 156 2.04 2.51 -17.47
N VAL A 157 2.42 1.36 -16.91
CA VAL A 157 1.77 0.07 -17.22
C VAL A 157 0.34 0.06 -16.69
N ALA A 158 0.14 0.43 -15.42
CA ALA A 158 -1.17 0.35 -14.75
C ALA A 158 -2.22 1.29 -15.36
N LEU A 159 -1.83 2.54 -15.66
CA LEU A 159 -2.77 3.54 -16.20
C LEU A 159 -2.88 3.47 -17.73
N GLY A 160 -1.79 3.14 -18.42
CA GLY A 160 -1.73 3.07 -19.89
C GLY A 160 -2.34 1.79 -20.45
N TRP A 161 -2.03 0.65 -19.82
CA TRP A 161 -2.47 -0.69 -20.25
C TRP A 161 -3.08 -1.50 -19.09
N PRO A 162 -4.20 -1.03 -18.50
CA PRO A 162 -4.82 -1.68 -17.35
C PRO A 162 -5.22 -3.13 -17.64
N ALA A 163 -5.59 -3.47 -18.87
CA ALA A 163 -5.89 -4.86 -19.25
C ALA A 163 -4.66 -5.78 -19.16
N THR A 164 -3.49 -5.29 -19.60
CA THR A 164 -2.23 -6.03 -19.51
C THR A 164 -1.80 -6.17 -18.05
N PHE A 165 -1.90 -5.09 -17.27
CA PHE A 165 -1.65 -5.12 -15.82
C PHE A 165 -2.52 -6.18 -15.15
N THR A 166 -3.83 -6.15 -15.41
CA THR A 166 -4.81 -7.05 -14.82
C THR A 166 -4.53 -8.50 -15.20
N GLY A 167 -4.19 -8.78 -16.46
CA GLY A 167 -3.81 -10.13 -16.90
C GLY A 167 -2.58 -10.66 -16.15
N ILE A 168 -1.55 -9.83 -15.98
CA ILE A 168 -0.33 -10.21 -15.24
C ILE A 168 -0.66 -10.42 -13.76
N ALA A 169 -1.39 -9.50 -13.13
CA ALA A 169 -1.75 -9.57 -11.72
C ALA A 169 -2.60 -10.81 -11.41
N HIS A 170 -3.61 -11.08 -12.24
CA HIS A 170 -4.46 -12.26 -12.11
C HIS A 170 -3.66 -13.55 -12.31
N TRP A 171 -2.78 -13.59 -13.31
CA TRP A 171 -1.88 -14.74 -13.51
C TRP A 171 -1.02 -15.00 -12.26
N ILE A 172 -0.39 -13.97 -11.68
CA ILE A 172 0.40 -14.11 -10.45
C ILE A 172 -0.47 -14.66 -9.31
N LEU A 173 -1.64 -14.05 -9.08
CA LEU A 173 -2.55 -14.47 -7.99
C LEU A 173 -2.92 -15.94 -8.13
N VAL A 174 -3.36 -16.38 -9.31
CA VAL A 174 -3.73 -17.77 -9.58
C VAL A 174 -2.54 -18.72 -9.41
N GLN A 175 -1.35 -18.36 -9.93
CA GLN A 175 -0.14 -19.18 -9.74
C GLN A 175 0.26 -19.32 -8.27
N THR A 176 -0.13 -18.36 -7.43
CA THR A 176 0.13 -18.38 -5.98
C THR A 176 -1.03 -18.91 -5.14
N GLY A 177 -2.02 -19.54 -5.79
CA GLY A 177 -3.09 -20.28 -5.13
C GLY A 177 -4.38 -19.48 -4.90
N ALA A 178 -4.55 -18.31 -5.53
CA ALA A 178 -5.85 -17.65 -5.56
C ALA A 178 -6.85 -18.43 -6.42
N GLN A 179 -8.12 -18.40 -6.04
CA GLN A 179 -9.20 -19.03 -6.82
C GLN A 179 -9.38 -18.33 -8.18
N PRO A 180 -9.72 -19.04 -9.26
CA PRO A 180 -9.86 -18.43 -10.60
C PRO A 180 -10.85 -17.26 -10.66
N GLY A 181 -11.91 -17.30 -9.85
CA GLY A 181 -12.93 -16.25 -9.74
C GLY A 181 -12.68 -15.23 -8.62
N TYR A 182 -11.51 -15.25 -7.97
CA TYR A 182 -11.17 -14.28 -6.93
C TYR A 182 -11.01 -12.89 -7.53
N ASP A 183 -11.79 -11.94 -7.01
CA ASP A 183 -11.71 -10.53 -7.37
C ASP A 183 -11.32 -9.72 -6.12
N PRO A 184 -10.06 -9.27 -6.01
CA PRO A 184 -9.62 -8.48 -4.86
C PRO A 184 -10.27 -7.09 -4.83
N SER A 185 -10.93 -6.63 -5.91
CA SER A 185 -11.65 -5.36 -5.93
C SER A 185 -12.96 -5.39 -5.15
N THR A 186 -13.43 -6.57 -4.77
CA THR A 186 -14.60 -6.70 -3.91
C THR A 186 -14.27 -6.55 -2.42
N TYR A 187 -13.00 -6.40 -2.05
CA TYR A 187 -12.56 -6.24 -0.65
C TYR A 187 -13.05 -7.36 0.29
N GLY A 188 -13.25 -8.57 -0.25
CA GLY A 188 -13.78 -9.71 0.51
C GLY A 188 -15.30 -9.70 0.68
N TYR A 189 -16.01 -8.70 0.13
CA TYR A 189 -17.46 -8.74 -0.01
C TYR A 189 -17.86 -9.66 -1.18
N GLY A 190 -18.88 -10.48 -0.97
CA GLY A 190 -19.30 -11.53 -1.91
C GLY A 190 -19.32 -12.90 -1.26
N ALA A 191 -19.73 -13.94 -1.99
CA ALA A 191 -19.74 -15.30 -1.46
C ALA A 191 -18.29 -15.78 -1.25
N PRO A 192 -17.85 -16.04 -0.02
CA PRO A 192 -16.56 -16.69 0.19
C PRO A 192 -16.59 -18.05 -0.51
N ALA A 193 -15.46 -18.48 -1.08
CA ALA A 193 -15.30 -19.88 -1.45
C ALA A 193 -15.52 -20.72 -0.18
N ALA A 194 -16.67 -21.40 -0.10
CA ALA A 194 -17.07 -22.10 1.12
C ALA A 194 -15.96 -23.07 1.56
N GLY A 195 -15.34 -22.80 2.71
CA GLY A 195 -14.27 -23.62 3.29
C GLY A 195 -12.83 -23.14 3.06
N ASP A 196 -12.59 -22.05 2.33
CA ASP A 196 -11.25 -21.47 2.17
C ASP A 196 -10.95 -20.41 3.24
N VAL A 197 -9.95 -20.66 4.09
CA VAL A 197 -9.51 -19.74 5.15
C VAL A 197 -8.94 -18.42 4.61
N THR A 198 -8.53 -18.39 3.35
CA THR A 198 -8.03 -17.18 2.66
C THR A 198 -9.15 -16.42 1.95
N GLY A 199 -10.39 -16.93 1.97
CA GLY A 199 -11.52 -16.32 1.27
C GLY A 199 -11.37 -16.29 -0.26
N GLY A 200 -10.56 -17.19 -0.84
CA GLY A 200 -10.25 -17.24 -2.27
C GLY A 200 -8.99 -16.48 -2.68
N ALA A 201 -8.39 -15.69 -1.79
CA ALA A 201 -7.24 -14.84 -2.10
C ALA A 201 -5.93 -15.60 -2.31
N GLY A 202 -5.85 -16.85 -1.83
CA GLY A 202 -4.59 -17.59 -1.74
C GLY A 202 -3.65 -17.02 -0.67
N TRP A 203 -2.46 -17.59 -0.55
CA TRP A 203 -1.53 -17.25 0.55
C TRP A 203 -0.63 -16.04 0.27
N LEU A 204 -0.49 -15.62 -1.00
CA LEU A 204 0.44 -14.55 -1.38
C LEU A 204 0.22 -13.24 -0.61
N PRO A 205 -1.01 -12.69 -0.50
CA PRO A 205 -1.22 -11.44 0.25
C PRO A 205 -0.83 -11.58 1.72
N PHE A 206 -1.14 -12.73 2.33
CA PHE A 206 -0.82 -13.02 3.74
C PHE A 206 0.69 -13.20 3.96
N ALA A 207 1.38 -13.85 3.03
CA ALA A 207 2.83 -14.03 3.09
C ALA A 207 3.57 -12.68 3.01
N LEU A 208 3.11 -11.75 2.16
CA LEU A 208 3.67 -10.40 2.06
C LEU A 208 3.49 -9.62 3.36
N VAL A 209 2.30 -9.66 3.95
CA VAL A 209 2.04 -9.02 5.25
C VAL A 209 2.88 -9.67 6.35
N GLY A 210 2.93 -11.00 6.39
CA GLY A 210 3.73 -11.77 7.36
C GLY A 210 5.22 -11.43 7.28
N LEU A 211 5.77 -11.27 6.07
CA LEU A 211 7.15 -10.83 5.87
C LEU A 211 7.41 -9.44 6.45
N VAL A 212 6.52 -8.49 6.20
CA VAL A 212 6.63 -7.13 6.74
C VAL A 212 6.60 -7.15 8.27
N VAL A 213 5.66 -7.91 8.87
CA VAL A 213 5.58 -8.08 10.33
C VAL A 213 6.86 -8.71 10.88
N ALA A 214 7.38 -9.76 10.25
CA ALA A 214 8.62 -10.41 10.66
C ALA A 214 9.82 -9.45 10.61
N LEU A 215 9.91 -8.59 9.58
CA LEU A 215 10.96 -7.57 9.50
C LEU A 215 10.88 -6.56 10.65
N TYR A 216 9.68 -6.15 11.06
CA TYR A 216 9.50 -5.27 12.21
C TYR A 216 9.84 -5.96 13.54
N LEU A 217 9.46 -7.23 13.73
CA LEU A 217 9.76 -7.98 14.95
C LEU A 217 11.27 -8.29 15.08
N PHE A 218 11.95 -8.51 13.96
CA PHE A 218 13.40 -8.74 13.96
C PHE A 218 14.21 -7.43 14.16
N ALA A 219 13.57 -6.28 13.93
CA ALA A 219 14.17 -4.96 14.07
C ALA A 219 14.13 -4.41 15.51
N THR A 220 13.40 -5.05 16.43
CA THR A 220 13.30 -4.69 17.86
C THR A 220 14.16 -5.59 18.72
#